data_AF-A0A2N6BEG6-F1
#
_entry.id   AF-A0A2N6BEG6-F1
#
_cell.length_a   1.000
_cell.length_b   1.000
_cell.length_c   1.000
_cell.angle_alpha   90.00
_cell.angle_beta   90.00
_cell.angle_gamma   90.00
#
_symmetry.space_group_name_H-M   'P 1'
#
loop_
_entity.id
_entity.type
_entity.pdbx_description
1 polymer ?
#
loop_
_entity_poly.entity_id
_entity_poly.type
_entity_poly.pdbx_seq_one_letter_code
_entity_poly.pdbx_strand_id
1 'polypeptide(L)'
;MEQLSSHPVVNRFWNTLGLETSRALSESQREEISMAIERANPTSGNYSDVRFTIAGRFIVLLWGRERRSSQRLATEAAVHPILAAKNLPILAAIAGTIISVCYVALHGSGRALLTLMN
;
A
#
# COMPACT_ATOMS: atom_id res chain seq x y z
N MET A 1 29.66 5.60 -26.25
CA MET A 1 28.26 6.05 -26.06
C MET A 1 27.61 4.98 -25.20
N GLU A 2 27.80 5.11 -23.89
CA GLU A 2 27.55 4.04 -22.92
C GLU A 2 26.18 4.23 -22.27
N GLN A 3 25.47 3.13 -22.08
CA GLN A 3 24.08 3.07 -21.66
C GLN A 3 23.92 3.55 -20.21
N LEU A 4 23.55 4.81 -19.99
CA LEU A 4 23.02 5.26 -18.71
C LEU A 4 21.66 4.57 -18.47
N SER A 5 21.69 3.43 -17.77
CA SER A 5 20.59 2.78 -17.05
C SER A 5 19.20 2.83 -17.72
N SER A 6 18.79 1.74 -18.36
CA SER A 6 17.42 1.54 -18.90
C SER A 6 16.33 1.41 -17.81
N HIS A 7 16.61 1.84 -16.56
CA HIS A 7 15.67 1.76 -15.46
C HIS A 7 14.72 2.96 -15.47
N PRO A 8 13.38 2.75 -15.54
CA PRO A 8 12.39 3.83 -15.74
C PRO A 8 12.38 4.87 -14.61
N VAL A 9 12.85 4.48 -13.42
CA VAL A 9 12.99 5.37 -12.25
C VAL A 9 14.14 6.35 -12.45
N VAL A 10 15.28 5.88 -12.94
CA VAL A 10 16.49 6.71 -13.12
C VAL A 10 16.24 7.75 -14.21
N ASN A 11 15.59 7.34 -15.31
CA ASN A 11 15.15 8.26 -16.35
C ASN A 11 14.19 9.34 -15.83
N ARG A 12 13.24 8.98 -14.96
CA ARG A 12 12.31 9.96 -14.36
C ARG A 12 13.05 10.96 -13.47
N PHE A 13 14.00 10.49 -12.67
CA PHE A 13 14.81 11.34 -11.81
C PHE A 13 15.59 12.37 -12.63
N TRP A 14 16.33 11.93 -13.66
CA TRP A 14 17.11 12.82 -14.51
C TRP A 14 16.23 13.81 -15.29
N ASN A 15 15.05 13.40 -15.74
CA ASN A 15 14.08 14.31 -16.37
C ASN A 15 13.54 15.38 -15.41
N THR A 16 13.52 15.13 -14.10
CA THR A 16 13.00 16.06 -13.10
C THR A 16 14.06 17.08 -12.65
N LEU A 17 15.33 16.67 -12.59
CA LEU A 17 16.44 17.47 -12.06
C LEU A 17 16.88 18.61 -12.99
N GLY A 18 16.45 18.58 -14.25
CA GLY A 18 16.77 19.58 -15.26
C GLY A 18 18.15 19.38 -15.91
N LEU A 19 18.27 19.83 -17.16
CA LEU A 19 19.46 19.67 -17.99
C LEU A 19 20.69 20.43 -17.46
N GLU A 20 20.49 21.58 -16.81
CA GLU A 20 21.58 22.40 -16.27
C GLU A 20 22.28 21.71 -15.08
N THR A 21 21.50 21.20 -14.13
CA THR A 21 22.02 20.53 -12.93
C THR A 21 22.70 19.20 -13.29
N SER A 22 22.13 18.45 -14.24
CA SER A 22 22.74 17.21 -14.71
C SER A 22 24.06 17.45 -15.44
N ARG A 23 24.18 18.53 -16.23
CA ARG A 23 25.43 18.89 -16.92
C ARG A 23 26.53 19.36 -15.97
N ALA A 24 26.17 19.98 -14.84
CA ALA A 24 27.12 20.39 -13.81
C ALA A 24 27.81 19.21 -13.10
N LEU A 25 27.22 18.03 -13.15
CA LEU A 25 27.78 16.82 -12.55
C LEU A 25 28.74 16.11 -13.50
N SER A 26 29.84 15.59 -12.96
CA SER A 26 30.76 14.73 -13.72
C SER A 26 30.09 13.42 -14.11
N GLU A 27 30.61 12.75 -15.13
CA GLU A 27 30.06 11.47 -15.62
C GLU A 27 30.09 10.39 -14.52
N SER A 28 31.19 10.30 -13.77
CA SER A 28 31.32 9.41 -12.60
C SER A 28 30.30 9.72 -11.51
N GLN A 29 30.01 10.99 -11.23
CA GLN A 29 28.99 11.36 -10.23
C GLN A 29 27.59 10.96 -10.69
N ARG A 30 27.27 11.13 -11.97
CA ARG A 30 25.96 10.72 -12.52
C ARG A 30 25.78 9.20 -12.44
N GLU A 31 26.84 8.44 -12.66
CA GLU A 31 26.81 6.98 -12.56
C GLU A 31 26.61 6.53 -11.11
N GLU A 32 27.35 7.09 -10.14
CA GLU A 32 27.15 6.79 -8.72
C GLU A 32 25.73 7.15 -8.23
N ILE A 33 25.21 8.30 -8.67
CA ILE A 33 23.83 8.73 -8.36
C ILE A 33 22.82 7.76 -8.97
N SER A 34 23.02 7.35 -10.23
CA SER A 34 22.12 6.40 -10.90
C SER A 34 22.11 5.05 -10.18
N MET A 35 23.29 4.52 -9.81
CA MET A 35 23.41 3.30 -9.01
C MET A 35 22.78 3.44 -7.62
N ALA A 36 22.93 4.59 -6.97
CA ALA A 36 22.32 4.85 -5.66
C ALA A 36 20.78 4.88 -5.77
N ILE A 37 20.23 5.46 -6.85
CA ILE A 37 18.79 5.50 -7.11
C ILE A 37 18.25 4.11 -7.41
N GLU A 38 18.96 3.31 -8.21
CA GLU A 38 18.57 1.92 -8.48
C GLU A 38 18.59 1.08 -7.21
N ARG A 39 19.62 1.21 -6.36
CA ARG A 39 19.69 0.52 -5.07
C ARG A 39 18.64 1.01 -4.07
N ALA A 40 18.32 2.31 -4.09
CA ALA A 40 17.30 2.91 -3.23
C ALA A 40 15.88 2.58 -3.70
N ASN A 41 15.70 2.23 -4.97
CA ASN A 41 14.43 1.86 -5.54
C ASN A 41 14.41 0.37 -5.90
N PRO A 42 14.19 -0.52 -4.90
CA PRO A 42 13.87 -1.90 -5.20
C PRO A 42 12.50 -1.92 -5.87
N THR A 43 12.52 -1.99 -7.21
CA THR A 43 11.37 -2.37 -8.01
C THR A 43 10.71 -3.59 -7.36
N SER A 44 9.38 -3.50 -7.21
CA SER A 44 8.49 -4.56 -6.69
C SER A 44 8.75 -5.04 -5.26
N GLY A 45 8.48 -4.20 -4.26
CA GLY A 45 7.82 -4.75 -3.08
C GLY A 45 6.41 -5.13 -3.50
N ASN A 46 6.04 -6.42 -3.47
CA ASN A 46 4.70 -6.90 -3.78
C ASN A 46 3.69 -6.26 -2.82
N TYR A 47 3.14 -5.12 -3.21
CA TYR A 47 1.97 -4.53 -2.58
C TYR A 47 0.77 -4.96 -3.39
N SER A 48 -0.04 -5.84 -2.81
CA SER A 48 -1.37 -6.12 -3.28
C SER A 48 -2.26 -4.92 -2.92
N ASP A 49 -2.74 -4.20 -3.93
CA ASP A 49 -3.72 -3.12 -3.79
C ASP A 49 -5.11 -3.72 -4.05
N VAL A 50 -5.95 -3.74 -3.02
CA VAL A 50 -7.37 -4.12 -3.15
C VAL A 50 -8.22 -2.90 -2.88
N ARG A 51 -8.98 -2.47 -3.89
CA ARG A 51 -9.86 -1.31 -3.80
C ARG A 51 -11.30 -1.75 -3.71
N PHE A 52 -11.96 -1.37 -2.63
CA PHE A 52 -13.39 -1.57 -2.43
C PHE A 52 -14.11 -0.24 -2.69
N THR A 53 -15.15 -0.28 -3.51
CA THR A 53 -16.06 0.86 -3.70
C THR A 53 -17.38 0.54 -3.05
N ILE A 54 -17.75 1.29 -2.01
CA ILE A 54 -19.01 1.09 -1.28
C ILE A 54 -19.71 2.45 -1.15
N ALA A 55 -20.93 2.56 -1.70
CA ALA A 55 -21.80 3.74 -1.58
C ALA A 55 -21.10 5.09 -1.90
N GLY A 56 -20.30 5.13 -2.96
CA GLY A 56 -19.58 6.34 -3.41
C GLY A 56 -18.30 6.66 -2.63
N ARG A 57 -17.90 5.81 -1.68
CA ARG A 57 -16.63 5.91 -0.96
C ARG A 57 -15.65 4.84 -1.42
N PHE A 58 -14.37 5.22 -1.52
CA PHE A 58 -13.28 4.31 -1.88
C PHE A 58 -12.50 3.92 -0.63
N ILE A 59 -12.40 2.61 -0.40
CA ILE A 59 -11.53 2.04 0.63
C ILE A 59 -10.41 1.32 -0.11
N VAL A 60 -9.17 1.75 0.15
CA VAL A 60 -7.97 1.14 -0.43
C VAL A 60 -7.30 0.32 0.65
N LEU A 61 -7.15 -0.98 0.40
CA LEU A 61 -6.50 -1.92 1.29
C LEU A 61 -5.16 -2.32 0.65
N LEU A 62 -4.08 -1.77 1.20
CA LEU A 62 -2.72 -2.06 0.76
C LEU A 62 -2.17 -3.19 1.63
N TRP A 63 -1.80 -4.30 1.01
CA TRP A 63 -1.20 -5.44 1.69
C TRP A 63 0.17 -5.76 1.09
N GLY A 64 1.24 -5.67 1.87
CA GLY A 64 2.59 -5.95 1.39
C GLY A 64 3.66 -5.57 2.41
N ARG A 65 4.92 -5.87 2.08
CA ARG A 65 6.06 -5.55 2.96
C ARG A 65 6.36 -4.05 2.87
N GLU A 66 5.59 -3.26 3.62
CA GLU A 66 5.70 -1.80 3.65
C GLU A 66 7.02 -1.34 4.25
N ARG A 67 7.95 -0.90 3.40
CA ARG A 67 9.23 -0.32 3.82
C ARG A 67 9.05 1.16 4.18
N ARG A 68 8.10 1.47 5.06
CA ARG A 68 8.05 2.76 5.79
C ARG A 68 9.17 2.75 6.84
N SER A 69 9.73 3.92 7.18
CA SER A 69 10.72 3.98 8.26
C SER A 69 10.08 3.48 9.56
N SER A 70 10.82 2.71 10.35
CA SER A 70 10.37 2.19 11.65
C SER A 70 9.85 3.32 12.56
N GLN A 71 10.46 4.51 12.45
CA GLN A 71 10.05 5.72 13.15
C GLN A 71 8.65 6.21 12.73
N ARG A 72 8.31 6.14 11.44
CA ARG A 72 6.99 6.52 10.95
C ARG A 72 5.92 5.50 11.38
N LEU A 73 6.23 4.21 11.34
CA LEU A 73 5.33 3.16 11.86
C LEU A 73 5.08 3.30 13.36
N ALA A 74 6.11 3.64 14.15
CA ALA A 74 5.97 3.89 15.58
C ALA A 74 5.11 5.14 15.86
N THR A 75 5.29 6.20 15.07
CA THR A 75 4.48 7.42 15.17
C THR A 75 3.02 7.15 14.82
N GLU A 76 2.78 6.41 13.73
CA GLU A 76 1.43 6.05 13.28
C GLU A 76 0.72 5.12 14.27
N ALA A 77 1.45 4.16 14.87
CA ALA A 77 0.94 3.33 15.96
C ALA A 77 0.65 4.11 17.25
N ALA A 78 1.35 5.21 17.51
CA ALA A 78 1.07 6.10 18.63
C ALA A 78 -0.19 6.95 18.40
N VAL A 79 -0.40 7.43 17.17
CA VAL A 79 -1.59 8.22 16.78
C VAL A 79 -2.83 7.33 16.64
N HIS A 80 -2.68 6.11 16.13
CA HIS A 80 -3.77 5.15 15.90
C HIS A 80 -3.50 3.82 16.61
N PRO A 81 -3.56 3.79 17.96
CA PRO A 81 -3.21 2.60 18.73
C PRO A 81 -4.10 1.41 18.41
N ILE A 82 -5.36 1.63 18.07
CA ILE A 82 -6.34 0.58 17.74
C ILE A 82 -5.93 -0.18 16.47
N LEU A 83 -5.26 0.48 15.51
CA LEU A 83 -4.83 -0.12 14.24
C LEU A 83 -3.44 -0.77 14.31
N ALA A 84 -2.80 -0.78 15.48
CA ALA A 84 -1.49 -1.39 15.66
C ALA A 84 -1.57 -2.93 15.49
N ALA A 85 -0.49 -3.54 14.98
CA ALA A 85 -0.41 -4.97 14.73
C ALA A 85 -0.70 -5.84 15.97
N LYS A 86 -0.40 -5.36 17.18
CA LYS A 86 -0.74 -6.04 18.44
C LYS A 86 -2.26 -6.22 18.66
N ASN A 87 -3.06 -5.36 18.03
CA ASN A 87 -4.52 -5.37 18.13
C ASN A 87 -5.20 -6.11 16.97
N LEU A 88 -4.41 -6.70 16.05
CA LEU A 88 -4.93 -7.48 14.92
C LEU A 88 -5.89 -8.61 15.35
N PRO A 89 -5.65 -9.36 16.45
CA PRO A 89 -6.59 -10.39 16.91
C PRO A 89 -7.96 -9.80 17.31
N ILE A 90 -7.96 -8.64 17.97
CA ILE A 90 -9.20 -7.94 18.38
C ILE A 90 -9.94 -7.43 17.15
N LEU A 91 -9.23 -6.83 16.19
CA LEU A 91 -9.80 -6.39 14.92
C LEU A 91 -10.39 -7.55 14.12
N ALA A 92 -9.71 -8.70 14.10
CA ALA A 92 -10.21 -9.92 13.46
C ALA A 92 -11.47 -10.44 14.15
N ALA A 93 -11.53 -10.41 15.49
CA ALA A 93 -12.73 -10.78 16.24
C ALA A 93 -13.92 -9.87 15.90
N ILE A 94 -13.72 -8.54 15.89
CA ILE A 94 -14.74 -7.56 15.52
C ILE A 94 -15.24 -7.81 14.09
N ALA A 95 -14.32 -7.96 13.14
CA ALA A 95 -14.67 -8.25 11.75
C ALA A 95 -15.45 -9.56 11.63
N GLY A 96 -15.01 -10.61 12.33
CA GLY A 96 -15.70 -11.91 12.38
C GLY A 96 -17.12 -11.79 12.94
N THR A 97 -17.32 -11.03 14.01
CA THR A 97 -18.66 -10.77 14.57
C THR A 97 -19.55 -10.04 13.57
N ILE A 98 -19.04 -8.99 12.91
CA ILE A 98 -19.81 -8.25 11.89
C ILE A 98 -20.21 -9.18 10.75
N ILE A 99 -19.27 -9.97 10.21
CA ILE A 99 -19.54 -10.92 9.13
C ILE A 99 -20.59 -11.96 9.58
N SER A 100 -20.47 -12.49 10.80
CA SER A 100 -21.39 -13.48 11.33
C SER A 100 -22.80 -12.93 11.50
N VAL A 101 -22.94 -11.72 12.06
CA VAL A 101 -24.24 -11.04 12.19
C VAL A 101 -24.87 -10.79 10.83
N CYS A 102 -24.09 -10.28 9.85
CA CYS A 102 -24.57 -10.07 8.49
C CYS A 102 -25.01 -11.39 7.84
N TYR A 103 -24.23 -12.45 7.99
CA TYR A 103 -24.55 -13.77 7.45
C TYR A 103 -25.86 -14.32 8.03
N VAL A 104 -26.03 -14.26 9.35
CA VAL A 104 -27.25 -14.69 10.02
C VAL A 104 -28.44 -13.82 9.63
N ALA A 105 -28.28 -12.51 9.52
CA ALA A 105 -29.35 -11.61 9.10
C ALA A 105 -29.81 -11.91 7.67
N LEU A 106 -28.88 -12.15 6.74
CA LEU A 106 -29.21 -12.49 5.34
C LEU A 106 -29.85 -13.87 5.20
N HIS A 107 -29.36 -14.89 5.90
CA HIS A 107 -29.90 -16.25 5.77
C HIS A 107 -31.13 -16.50 6.65
N GLY A 108 -31.20 -15.87 7.82
CA GLY A 108 -32.33 -15.98 8.75
C GLY A 108 -33.59 -15.30 8.22
N SER A 109 -33.46 -14.17 7.52
CA SER A 109 -34.59 -13.50 6.87
C SER A 109 -35.20 -14.33 5.73
N GLY A 110 -34.40 -15.12 5.01
CA GLY A 110 -34.91 -16.07 4.00
C GLY A 110 -35.77 -17.19 4.58
N ARG A 111 -35.42 -17.71 5.77
CA ARG A 111 -36.22 -18.75 6.46
C ARG A 111 -37.51 -18.17 7.04
N ALA A 112 -37.45 -16.96 7.61
CA ALA A 112 -38.63 -16.27 8.13
C ALA A 112 -39.68 -15.96 7.05
N LEU A 113 -39.23 -15.55 5.85
CA LEU A 113 -40.10 -15.32 4.68
C LEU A 113 -40.78 -16.60 4.19
N LEU A 114 -40.06 -17.73 4.14
CA LEU A 114 -40.64 -19.02 3.73
C LEU A 114 -41.68 -19.56 4.71
N THR A 115 -41.51 -19.34 6.02
CA THR A 115 -42.53 -19.70 7.03
C THR A 115 -43.75 -18.78 7.04
N LEU A 116 -43.66 -17.56 6.50
CA LEU A 116 -44.80 -16.64 6.36
C LEU A 116 -45.59 -16.87 5.06
N MET A 117 -45.00 -17.57 4.08
CA MET A 117 -45.61 -17.87 2.78
C MET A 117 -46.26 -19.26 2.69
N ASN A 118 -46.18 -20.06 3.76
CA ASN A 118 -46.69 -21.43 3.85
C ASN A 118 -47.68 -21.53 5.02
#